data_AF-A0A397I7V1-F1
#
_entry.id   AF-A0A397I7V1-F1
#
_cell.length_a   1.000
_cell.length_b   1.000
_cell.length_c   1.000
_cell.angle_alpha   90.00
_cell.angle_beta   90.00
_cell.angle_gamma   90.00
#
_symmetry.space_group_name_H-M   'P 1'
#
loop_
_entity.id
_entity.type
_entity.pdbx_description
1 polymer ?
#
loop_
_entity_poly.entity_id
_entity_poly.type
_entity_poly.pdbx_seq_one_letter_code
_entity_poly.pdbx_strand_id
1 'polypeptide(L)'
;MPNIGLDQEFPLKKGWALKENLKLGNKGGGKRITKKVIQYLQGFFLAENLRAADRYSPENMHASLKELAAEGELTLEDIPTVKTIKGWIGRYSASFKKEASERALVESNKENISIKGNSDSRKRQKTD
;
A
#
# COMPACT_ATOMS: atom_id res chain seq x y z
N MET A 1 -35.30 -45.19 -8.16
CA MET A 1 -34.73 -43.99 -7.53
C MET A 1 -33.27 -44.28 -7.22
N PRO A 2 -32.28 -43.73 -7.94
CA PRO A 2 -30.89 -43.98 -7.64
C PRO A 2 -30.52 -43.21 -6.35
N ASN A 3 -29.94 -43.95 -5.40
CA ASN A 3 -29.44 -43.42 -4.14
C ASN A 3 -28.13 -42.68 -4.42
N ILE A 4 -28.18 -41.35 -4.51
CA ILE A 4 -27.00 -40.51 -4.68
C ILE A 4 -26.32 -40.45 -3.32
N GLY A 5 -25.51 -41.46 -3.02
CA GLY A 5 -24.58 -41.43 -1.90
C GLY A 5 -23.66 -40.23 -2.08
N LEU A 6 -23.84 -39.21 -1.25
CA LEU A 6 -23.02 -37.99 -1.20
C LEU A 6 -21.64 -38.28 -0.57
N ASP A 7 -21.02 -39.39 -0.93
CA ASP A 7 -19.63 -39.70 -0.59
C ASP A 7 -18.72 -39.20 -1.71
N GLN A 8 -18.92 -37.95 -2.15
CA GLN A 8 -17.92 -37.25 -2.94
C GLN A 8 -16.77 -36.91 -1.99
N GLU A 9 -15.91 -37.90 -1.79
CA GLU A 9 -14.76 -37.81 -0.90
C GLU A 9 -13.87 -36.68 -1.38
N PHE A 10 -13.84 -35.61 -0.58
CA PHE A 10 -13.01 -34.45 -0.87
C PHE A 10 -11.55 -34.93 -0.90
N PRO A 11 -10.74 -34.54 -1.89
CA PRO A 11 -9.39 -35.09 -2.10
C PRO A 11 -8.41 -34.78 -0.95
N LEU A 12 -8.85 -34.06 0.09
CA LEU A 12 -8.03 -33.55 1.16
C LEU A 12 -8.55 -34.08 2.49
N LYS A 13 -7.61 -34.54 3.32
CA LYS A 13 -7.90 -35.14 4.62
C LYS A 13 -8.70 -34.17 5.48
N LYS A 14 -9.67 -34.71 6.24
CA LYS A 14 -10.45 -33.97 7.23
C LYS A 14 -9.47 -33.22 8.14
N GLY A 15 -9.69 -31.91 8.28
CA GLY A 15 -8.84 -31.03 9.10
C GLY A 15 -7.79 -30.21 8.35
N TRP A 16 -7.70 -30.28 7.01
CA TRP A 16 -6.75 -29.47 6.24
C TRP A 16 -6.95 -27.95 6.42
N ALA A 17 -8.20 -27.52 6.60
CA ALA A 17 -8.53 -26.11 6.82
C ALA A 17 -8.50 -25.69 8.31
N LEU A 18 -8.15 -26.60 9.23
CA LEU A 18 -8.05 -26.24 10.64
C LEU A 18 -6.84 -25.34 10.87
N LYS A 19 -7.06 -24.26 11.62
CA LYS A 19 -6.04 -23.25 11.94
C LYS A 19 -4.79 -23.86 12.58
N GLU A 20 -4.95 -24.94 13.36
CA GLU A 20 -3.84 -25.67 13.98
C GLU A 20 -2.95 -26.42 12.97
N ASN A 21 -3.53 -26.86 11.84
CA ASN A 21 -2.81 -27.57 10.78
C ASN A 21 -2.26 -26.63 9.70
N LEU A 22 -2.60 -25.35 9.80
CA LEU A 22 -2.05 -24.32 8.93
C LEU A 22 -0.57 -24.13 9.27
N LYS A 23 0.31 -24.59 8.39
CA LYS A 23 1.75 -24.26 8.43
C LYS A 23 1.93 -22.79 8.06
N LEU A 24 1.61 -21.89 8.99
CA LEU A 24 1.93 -20.48 8.86
C LEU A 24 3.45 -20.37 9.02
N GLY A 25 4.17 -20.36 7.89
CA GLY A 25 5.61 -20.11 7.93
C GLY A 25 5.87 -18.84 8.73
N ASN A 26 6.85 -18.86 9.64
CA ASN A 26 7.24 -17.75 10.51
C ASN A 26 7.75 -16.56 9.66
N LYS A 27 6.82 -15.86 9.02
CA LYS A 27 7.08 -14.80 8.05
C LYS A 27 7.30 -13.51 8.83
N GLY A 28 8.48 -13.37 9.42
CA GLY A 28 8.75 -12.15 10.21
C GLY A 28 10.04 -12.10 11.02
N GLY A 29 10.86 -13.16 11.05
CA GLY A 29 12.09 -13.20 11.85
C GLY A 29 13.32 -12.51 11.24
N GLY A 30 13.24 -12.04 9.99
CA GLY A 30 14.35 -11.32 9.35
C GLY A 30 14.51 -9.89 9.88
N LYS A 31 15.73 -9.35 9.87
CA LYS A 31 16.02 -7.94 10.21
C LYS A 31 15.09 -7.04 9.40
N ARG A 32 14.31 -6.21 10.10
CA ARG A 32 13.38 -5.27 9.47
C ARG A 32 14.13 -4.01 9.06
N ILE A 33 13.69 -3.40 7.95
CA ILE A 33 14.17 -2.07 7.55
C ILE A 33 13.80 -1.09 8.67
N THR A 34 14.75 -0.25 9.08
CA THR A 34 14.54 0.74 10.13
C THR A 34 13.62 1.86 9.65
N LYS A 35 12.92 2.52 10.58
CA LYS A 35 12.03 3.63 10.24
C LYS A 35 12.76 4.80 9.56
N LYS A 36 14.01 5.09 9.97
CA LYS A 36 14.85 6.14 9.38
C LYS A 36 15.10 5.87 7.89
N VAL A 37 15.49 4.65 7.53
CA VAL A 37 15.67 4.25 6.13
C VAL A 37 14.36 4.34 5.33
N ILE A 38 13.23 3.95 5.93
CA ILE A 38 11.91 4.08 5.27
C ILE A 38 11.60 5.56 4.96
N GLN A 39 11.90 6.49 5.87
CA GLN A 39 11.67 7.92 5.65
C GLN A 39 12.49 8.46 4.47
N TYR A 40 13.76 8.08 4.35
CA TYR A 40 14.57 8.45 3.18
C TYR A 40 14.02 7.86 1.89
N LEU A 41 13.65 6.57 1.89
CA LEU A 41 13.03 5.93 0.73
C LEU A 41 11.74 6.63 0.29
N GLN A 42 10.93 7.10 1.23
CA GLN A 42 9.73 7.91 0.94
C GLN A 42 10.09 9.27 0.36
N GLY A 43 11.08 9.97 0.95
CA GLY A 43 11.57 11.25 0.44
C GLY A 43 12.08 11.16 -0.99
N PHE A 44 12.91 10.15 -1.29
CA PHE A 44 13.40 9.88 -2.63
C PHE A 44 12.24 9.58 -3.60
N PHE A 45 11.30 8.73 -3.20
CA PHE A 45 10.15 8.39 -4.05
C PHE A 45 9.28 9.62 -4.39
N LEU A 46 9.09 10.53 -3.44
CA LEU A 46 8.24 11.72 -3.63
C LEU A 46 8.93 12.83 -4.41
N ALA A 47 10.21 13.11 -4.11
CA ALA A 47 10.98 14.18 -4.76
C ALA A 47 11.07 14.01 -6.28
N GLU A 48 11.09 12.76 -6.74
CA GLU A 48 11.33 12.40 -8.14
C GLU A 48 10.05 12.05 -8.92
N ASN A 49 8.87 12.10 -8.28
CA ASN A 49 7.60 11.87 -8.97
C ASN A 49 7.11 13.09 -9.78
N LEU A 50 7.94 14.13 -9.91
CA LEU A 50 7.65 15.33 -10.69
C LEU A 50 7.71 15.07 -12.21
N ARG A 51 8.53 14.09 -12.67
CA ARG A 51 8.66 13.71 -14.08
C ARG A 51 8.89 12.20 -14.19
N ALA A 52 8.20 11.54 -15.12
CA ALA A 52 8.27 10.08 -15.28
C ALA A 52 9.67 9.53 -15.62
N ALA A 53 10.50 10.35 -16.27
CA ALA A 53 11.88 10.02 -16.61
C ALA A 53 12.82 10.03 -15.40
N ASP A 54 12.48 10.85 -14.40
CA ASP A 54 13.29 11.08 -13.22
C ASP A 54 12.83 10.15 -12.09
N ARG A 55 12.24 8.97 -12.38
CA ARG A 55 11.82 8.06 -11.30
C ARG A 55 13.02 7.30 -10.77
N TYR A 56 13.31 7.46 -9.47
CA TYR A 56 14.34 6.72 -8.76
C TYR A 56 14.26 5.22 -9.05
N SER A 57 15.26 4.74 -9.78
CA SER A 57 15.49 3.30 -9.93
C SER A 57 15.90 2.72 -8.57
N PRO A 58 15.58 1.45 -8.25
CA PRO A 58 16.04 0.81 -7.03
C PRO A 58 17.56 0.93 -6.80
N GLU A 59 18.34 0.98 -7.88
CA GLU A 59 19.79 1.14 -7.89
C GLU A 59 20.20 2.56 -7.44
N ASN A 60 19.52 3.59 -7.96
CA ASN A 60 19.78 4.98 -7.60
C ASN A 60 19.44 5.22 -6.12
N MET A 61 18.29 4.72 -5.63
CA MET A 61 17.94 4.85 -4.21
C MET A 61 18.98 4.16 -3.31
N HIS A 62 19.50 3.02 -3.77
CA HIS A 62 20.54 2.30 -3.04
C HIS A 62 21.86 3.08 -3.01
N ALA A 63 22.21 3.78 -4.08
CA ALA A 63 23.38 4.66 -4.13
C ALA A 63 23.23 5.85 -3.17
N SER A 64 22.10 6.55 -3.20
CA SER A 64 21.84 7.67 -2.28
C SER A 64 21.85 7.24 -0.81
N LEU A 65 21.35 6.04 -0.48
CA LEU A 65 21.46 5.48 0.87
C LEU A 65 22.91 5.19 1.29
N LYS A 66 23.79 4.82 0.33
CA LYS A 66 25.22 4.65 0.60
C LYS A 66 25.93 5.99 0.82
N GLU A 67 25.55 7.03 0.08
CA GLU A 67 26.06 8.39 0.29
C GLU A 67 25.70 8.88 1.71
N LEU A 68 24.45 8.71 2.12
CA LEU A 68 24.02 9.02 3.49
C LEU A 68 24.78 8.22 4.56
N ALA A 69 25.15 6.97 4.27
CA ALA A 69 25.97 6.20 5.20
C ALA A 69 27.44 6.67 5.22
N ALA A 70 27.97 7.14 4.10
CA ALA A 70 29.30 7.74 4.03
C ALA A 70 29.35 9.07 4.81
N GLU A 71 28.25 9.82 4.82
CA GLU A 71 28.08 11.04 5.63
C GLU A 71 27.86 10.75 7.13
N GLY A 72 27.69 9.47 7.52
CA GLY A 72 27.45 9.05 8.90
C GLY A 72 26.00 9.20 9.35
N GLU A 73 25.08 9.56 8.46
CA GLU A 73 23.64 9.64 8.76
C GLU A 73 22.99 8.25 8.91
N LEU A 74 23.53 7.26 8.20
CA LEU A 74 23.07 5.87 8.27
C LEU A 74 24.22 4.92 8.57
N THR A 75 23.90 3.78 9.17
CA THR A 75 24.85 2.68 9.34
C THR A 75 24.81 1.80 8.08
N LEU A 76 25.96 1.25 7.68
CA LEU A 76 26.05 0.38 6.50
C LEU A 76 25.20 -0.88 6.67
N GLU A 77 25.02 -1.36 7.90
CA GLU A 77 24.22 -2.53 8.25
C GLU A 77 22.72 -2.30 8.06
N ASP A 78 22.28 -1.04 8.06
CA ASP A 78 20.88 -0.68 7.89
C ASP A 78 20.51 -0.43 6.43
N ILE A 79 21.49 -0.38 5.52
CA ILE A 79 21.24 -0.21 4.09
C ILE A 79 20.57 -1.49 3.54
N PRO A 80 19.33 -1.39 3.04
CA PRO A 80 18.65 -2.50 2.42
C PRO A 80 19.26 -2.79 1.05
N THR A 81 19.26 -4.07 0.68
CA THR A 81 19.66 -4.49 -0.66
C THR A 81 18.74 -3.90 -1.75
N VAL A 82 19.25 -3.75 -2.96
CA VAL A 82 18.49 -3.29 -4.13
C VAL A 82 17.22 -4.14 -4.35
N LYS A 83 17.29 -5.46 -4.15
CA LYS A 83 16.12 -6.36 -4.25
C LYS A 83 15.05 -6.00 -3.22
N THR A 84 15.45 -5.68 -1.99
CA THR A 84 14.55 -5.26 -0.92
C THR A 84 13.91 -3.91 -1.27
N ILE A 85 14.69 -2.95 -1.78
CA ILE A 85 14.21 -1.63 -2.21
C ILE A 85 13.18 -1.79 -3.33
N LYS A 86 13.48 -2.60 -4.37
CA LYS A 86 12.54 -2.89 -5.47
C LYS A 86 11.22 -3.47 -4.95
N GLY A 87 11.29 -4.43 -4.02
CA GLY A 87 10.10 -5.00 -3.39
C GLY A 87 9.32 -3.98 -2.55
N TRP A 88 10.02 -3.08 -1.86
CA TRP A 88 9.42 -2.00 -1.08
C TRP A 88 8.72 -0.98 -1.99
N ILE A 89 9.36 -0.52 -3.07
CA ILE A 89 8.78 0.42 -4.06
C ILE A 89 7.48 -0.13 -4.63
N GLY A 90 7.45 -1.42 -5.01
CA GLY A 90 6.24 -2.05 -5.53
C GLY A 90 5.07 -2.01 -4.54
N ARG A 91 5.34 -2.30 -3.25
CA ARG A 91 4.33 -2.23 -2.19
C ARG A 91 3.89 -0.80 -1.90
N TYR A 92 4.85 0.11 -1.76
CA TYR A 92 4.59 1.51 -1.45
C TYR A 92 3.78 2.18 -2.57
N SER A 93 4.12 1.92 -3.83
CA SER A 93 3.37 2.41 -5.00
C SER A 93 1.92 1.93 -5.03
N ALA A 94 1.68 0.67 -4.68
CA ALA A 94 0.32 0.12 -4.62
C ALA A 94 -0.51 0.78 -3.51
N SER A 95 0.07 0.92 -2.32
CA SER A 95 -0.56 1.63 -1.20
C SER A 95 -0.81 3.10 -1.51
N PHE A 96 0.14 3.77 -2.16
CA PHE A 96 0.03 5.18 -2.54
C PHE A 96 -1.13 5.42 -3.52
N LYS A 97 -1.28 4.57 -4.54
CA LYS A 97 -2.41 4.64 -5.48
C LYS A 97 -3.75 4.40 -4.79
N LYS A 98 -3.79 3.42 -3.87
CA LYS A 98 -4.98 3.14 -3.08
C LYS A 98 -5.38 4.36 -2.23
N GLU A 99 -4.45 4.95 -1.51
CA GLU A 99 -4.69 6.13 -0.69
C GLU A 99 -5.18 7.33 -1.52
N ALA A 100 -4.56 7.57 -2.69
CA ALA A 100 -5.01 8.62 -3.61
C ALA A 100 -6.47 8.40 -4.07
N SER A 101 -6.84 7.15 -4.38
CA SER A 101 -8.22 6.80 -4.78
C SER A 101 -9.22 6.96 -3.63
N GLU A 102 -8.85 6.59 -2.40
CA GLU A 102 -9.69 6.77 -1.21
C GLU A 102 -9.93 8.25 -0.92
N ARG A 103 -8.88 9.08 -1.02
CA ARG A 103 -9.01 10.54 -0.86
C ARG A 103 -9.93 11.16 -1.90
N ALA A 104 -9.81 10.76 -3.18
CA ALA A 104 -10.68 11.25 -4.24
C ALA A 104 -12.16 10.91 -4.01
N LEU A 105 -12.45 9.70 -3.50
CA LEU A 105 -13.81 9.30 -3.16
C LEU A 105 -14.38 10.13 -2.01
N VAL A 106 -13.59 10.36 -0.96
CA VAL A 106 -14.00 11.19 0.19
C VAL A 106 -14.29 12.63 -0.25
N GLU A 107 -13.45 13.22 -1.12
CA GLU A 107 -13.69 14.57 -1.63
C GLU A 107 -14.95 14.64 -2.50
N SER A 108 -15.15 13.68 -3.41
CA SER A 108 -16.36 13.62 -4.25
C SER A 108 -17.66 13.49 -3.44
N ASN A 109 -17.61 12.80 -2.31
CA ASN A 109 -18.75 12.67 -1.41
C ASN A 109 -19.01 13.98 -0.63
N LYS A 110 -17.95 14.72 -0.30
CA LYS A 110 -18.03 16.01 0.40
C LYS A 110 -18.61 17.10 -0.51
N GLU A 111 -18.20 17.14 -1.78
CA GLU A 111 -18.78 18.02 -2.81
C GLU A 111 -20.27 17.74 -3.03
N ASN A 112 -20.67 16.47 -3.08
CA ASN A 112 -22.09 16.08 -3.18
C ASN A 112 -22.96 16.53 -2.00
N ILE A 113 -22.41 16.52 -0.77
CA ILE A 113 -23.13 17.00 0.42
C ILE A 113 -23.26 18.53 0.41
N SER A 114 -22.26 19.26 -0.09
CA SER A 114 -22.28 20.73 -0.17
C SER A 114 -23.28 21.27 -1.20
N ILE A 115 -23.41 20.62 -2.37
CA ILE A 115 -24.38 21.02 -3.41
C ILE A 115 -25.84 20.87 -2.92
N LYS A 116 -26.12 19.82 -2.12
CA LYS A 116 -27.47 19.54 -1.60
C LYS A 116 -27.93 20.51 -0.51
N GLY A 117 -27.00 21.22 0.14
CA GLY A 117 -27.29 22.22 1.18
C GLY A 117 -27.71 23.60 0.64
N ASN A 118 -27.54 23.88 -0.65
CA ASN A 118 -27.80 25.20 -1.23
C ASN A 118 -29.05 25.28 -2.13
N SER A 119 -29.78 24.18 -2.31
CA SER A 119 -30.99 24.15 -3.16
C SER A 119 -32.30 24.51 -2.45
N ASP A 120 -32.29 24.73 -1.13
CA ASP A 120 -33.53 24.80 -0.34
C ASP A 120 -34.05 26.23 0.00
N SER A 121 -33.49 27.29 -0.57
CA SER A 121 -33.86 28.68 -0.19
C SER A 121 -34.49 29.56 -1.29
N ARG A 122 -34.80 29.04 -2.48
CA ARG A 122 -35.60 29.80 -3.48
C ARG A 122 -37.09 29.51 -3.40
N LYS A 123 -37.70 29.78 -2.24
CA LYS A 123 -39.16 29.80 -2.08
C LYS A 123 -39.71 31.15 -2.56
N ARG A 124 -40.15 31.16 -3.82
CA ARG A 124 -41.17 32.04 -4.45
C ARG A 124 -41.61 33.26 -3.62
N GLN A 125 -41.09 34.44 -3.93
CA GLN A 125 -41.80 35.70 -3.69
C GLN A 125 -42.86 35.84 -4.77
N LYS A 126 -44.14 35.85 -4.37
CA LYS A 126 -45.27 36.21 -5.23
C LYS A 126 -45.62 37.65 -4.89
N THR A 127 -45.36 38.55 -5.83
CA THR A 127 -45.77 39.97 -5.80
C THR A 127 -47.15 40.11 -6.43
N ASP A 128 -47.97 40.94 -5.77
CA ASP A 128 -49.34 41.41 -6.07
C ASP A 128 -50.46 40.38 -6.26
#